data_AF-A0A370PHS4-F1
#
_entry.id   AF-A0A370PHS4-F1
#
_cell.length_a   1.000
_cell.length_b   1.000
_cell.length_c   1.000
_cell.angle_alpha   90.00
_cell.angle_beta   90.00
_cell.angle_gamma   90.00
#
_symmetry.space_group_name_H-M   'P 1'
#
loop_
_entity.id
_entity.type
_entity.pdbx_description
1 polymer ?
#
loop_
_entity_poly.entity_id
_entity_poly.type
_entity_poly.pdbx_seq_one_letter_code
_entity_poly.pdbx_strand_id
1 'polypeptide(L)'
;MAFITSLDSLWAASSLQFDNAFQFIKSLAGNHTDIPKTTETILESQIGWSNPPDPSNMPFNIDFQMIFSLFYFLIIFLIPVFLTNYLLPATSHPRRDRFLFGWHLFDALVHFGMEGLFLFHCFFSYAPISPSESRDPVFLGDKDHVYGATYSNSPTAKLWHEYAQADHRWGGADPTIISIELITVIFGGITASLISYWVYQASCRQPREKEAIKGKMWFMMIVLATAEIYGGFMTFLPEMLTGNTALATDSFLYFVLYIVIFNGLWVVVPGWILWEAWKEFTGSFNVIKKQRDNSSPRHKLGR
;
A
#
# COMPACT_ATOMS: atom_id res chain seq x y z
N MET A 1 4.87 -4.19 -40.27
CA MET A 1 6.29 -4.60 -40.17
C MET A 1 7.03 -3.71 -39.18
N ALA A 2 7.25 -2.41 -39.44
CA ALA A 2 8.04 -1.51 -38.56
C ALA A 2 7.52 -1.38 -37.11
N PHE A 3 6.20 -1.38 -36.89
CA PHE A 3 5.59 -1.27 -35.55
C PHE A 3 5.75 -2.54 -34.69
N ILE A 4 5.75 -3.72 -35.33
CA ILE A 4 5.95 -5.00 -34.63
C ILE A 4 7.41 -5.15 -34.22
N THR A 5 8.34 -4.82 -35.13
CA THR A 5 9.78 -4.82 -34.82
C THR A 5 10.16 -3.83 -33.72
N SER A 6 9.46 -2.68 -33.61
CA SER A 6 9.68 -1.76 -32.48
C SER A 6 9.16 -2.34 -31.15
N LEU A 7 8.03 -3.05 -31.17
CA LEU A 7 7.49 -3.71 -29.99
C LEU A 7 8.40 -4.84 -29.50
N ASP A 8 8.97 -5.64 -30.39
CA ASP A 8 9.90 -6.72 -30.02
C ASP A 8 11.18 -6.16 -29.37
N SER A 9 11.71 -5.06 -29.89
CA SER A 9 12.88 -4.40 -29.30
C SER A 9 12.59 -3.75 -27.94
N LEU A 10 11.38 -3.19 -27.76
CA LEU A 10 10.91 -2.66 -26.48
C LEU A 10 10.66 -3.78 -25.48
N TRP A 11 10.07 -4.89 -25.92
CA TRP A 11 9.87 -6.08 -25.10
C TRP A 11 11.23 -6.63 -24.67
N ALA A 12 12.14 -6.92 -25.59
CA ALA A 12 13.47 -7.45 -25.26
C ALA A 12 14.26 -6.53 -24.31
N ALA A 13 14.20 -5.20 -24.51
CA ALA A 13 14.80 -4.23 -23.60
C ALA A 13 14.14 -4.27 -22.21
N SER A 14 12.81 -4.34 -22.14
CA SER A 14 12.10 -4.50 -20.88
C SER A 14 12.41 -5.83 -20.19
N SER A 15 12.47 -6.95 -20.91
CA SER A 15 12.84 -8.27 -20.38
C SER A 15 14.23 -8.22 -19.78
N LEU A 16 15.20 -7.63 -20.49
CA LEU A 16 16.56 -7.51 -19.99
C LEU A 16 16.63 -6.60 -18.74
N GLN A 17 15.85 -5.52 -18.70
CA GLN A 17 15.76 -4.66 -17.52
C GLN A 17 15.05 -5.36 -16.35
N PHE A 18 14.01 -6.15 -16.62
CA PHE A 18 13.40 -7.03 -15.65
C PHE A 18 14.43 -8.02 -15.12
N ASP A 19 15.11 -8.78 -15.98
CA ASP A 19 16.14 -9.76 -15.60
C ASP A 19 17.27 -9.12 -14.77
N ASN A 20 17.72 -7.91 -15.12
CA ASN A 20 18.76 -7.21 -14.37
C ASN A 20 18.26 -6.71 -13.01
N ALA A 21 17.08 -6.09 -12.95
CA ALA A 21 16.47 -5.65 -11.68
C ALA A 21 16.22 -6.86 -10.76
N PHE A 22 15.83 -7.96 -11.37
CA PHE A 22 15.56 -9.23 -10.75
C PHE A 22 16.81 -9.88 -10.15
N GLN A 23 17.93 -9.93 -10.91
CA GLN A 23 19.22 -10.40 -10.39
C GLN A 23 19.78 -9.48 -9.29
N PHE A 24 19.56 -8.17 -9.41
CA PHE A 24 19.92 -7.22 -8.35
C PHE A 24 19.16 -7.49 -7.06
N ILE A 25 17.84 -7.71 -7.13
CA ILE A 25 17.03 -8.07 -5.96
C ILE A 25 17.49 -9.39 -5.34
N LYS A 26 17.76 -10.42 -6.15
CA LYS A 26 18.35 -11.68 -5.66
C LYS A 26 19.67 -11.47 -4.93
N SER A 27 20.52 -10.56 -5.40
CA SER A 27 21.81 -10.27 -4.76
C SER A 27 21.68 -9.63 -3.37
N LEU A 28 20.52 -9.03 -3.07
CA LEU A 28 20.26 -8.43 -1.76
C LEU A 28 19.81 -9.47 -0.73
N ALA A 29 19.13 -10.55 -1.15
CA ALA A 29 18.62 -11.60 -0.27
C ALA A 29 19.77 -12.31 0.51
N GLY A 30 19.92 -11.96 1.80
CA GLY A 30 20.92 -12.55 2.70
C GLY A 30 20.44 -13.82 3.41
N ASN A 31 21.39 -14.65 3.87
CA ASN A 31 21.12 -15.89 4.60
C ASN A 31 20.57 -15.64 6.02
N HIS A 32 19.25 -15.76 6.20
CA HIS A 32 18.61 -15.85 7.50
C HIS A 32 17.71 -17.09 7.54
N THR A 33 18.15 -18.15 8.21
CA THR A 33 17.37 -19.38 8.41
C THR A 33 17.39 -19.79 9.87
N ASP A 34 16.22 -19.87 10.52
CA ASP A 34 16.07 -20.47 11.85
C ASP A 34 14.62 -20.98 12.06
N ILE A 35 14.13 -21.90 11.22
CA ILE A 35 12.90 -22.67 11.52
C ILE A 35 13.03 -24.15 11.10
N PRO A 36 12.82 -25.13 12.02
CA PRO A 36 12.72 -26.55 11.69
C PRO A 36 11.43 -26.90 10.92
N LYS A 37 11.52 -27.89 10.02
CA LYS A 37 10.56 -28.21 8.95
C LYS A 37 9.45 -29.19 9.35
N THR A 38 8.22 -28.94 8.87
CA THR A 38 7.22 -29.97 8.55
C THR A 38 6.76 -29.76 7.10
N THR A 39 6.79 -30.82 6.28
CA THR A 39 6.60 -30.77 4.81
C THR A 39 5.24 -30.19 4.37
N GLU A 40 4.18 -30.38 5.16
CA GLU A 40 2.84 -29.89 4.84
C GLU A 40 2.75 -28.36 4.88
N THR A 41 3.29 -27.72 5.93
CA THR A 41 3.24 -26.26 6.12
C THR A 41 4.01 -25.49 5.03
N ILE A 42 5.04 -26.11 4.46
CA ILE A 42 5.94 -25.49 3.48
C ILE A 42 5.28 -25.40 2.09
N LEU A 43 4.47 -26.41 1.73
CA LEU A 43 3.77 -26.53 0.45
C LEU A 43 2.58 -25.57 0.33
N GLU A 44 1.95 -25.26 1.46
CA GLU A 44 0.79 -24.38 1.46
C GLU A 44 1.20 -22.90 1.31
N SER A 45 2.39 -22.47 1.73
CA SER A 45 2.77 -21.05 1.79
C SER A 45 3.44 -20.46 0.54
N GLN A 46 3.61 -21.20 -0.56
CA GLN A 46 4.20 -20.65 -1.80
C GLN A 46 3.36 -19.54 -2.45
N ILE A 47 2.05 -19.53 -2.22
CA ILE A 47 1.09 -18.55 -2.75
C ILE A 47 0.20 -17.99 -1.62
N GLY A 48 0.57 -18.31 -0.37
CA GLY A 48 -0.41 -18.49 0.69
C GLY A 48 -1.27 -19.74 0.47
N TRP A 49 -1.86 -20.23 1.56
CA TRP A 49 -2.38 -21.59 1.70
C TRP A 49 -3.13 -22.19 0.50
N SER A 50 -2.47 -23.08 -0.25
CA SER A 50 -3.11 -23.80 -1.38
C SER A 50 -4.31 -24.67 -0.97
N ASN A 51 -4.35 -25.10 0.29
CA ASN A 51 -5.53 -25.56 0.99
C ASN A 51 -5.55 -24.76 2.29
N PRO A 52 -6.48 -23.83 2.51
CA PRO A 52 -6.64 -23.27 3.85
C PRO A 52 -6.84 -24.46 4.82
N PRO A 53 -6.25 -24.44 6.03
CA PRO A 53 -6.58 -25.44 7.03
C PRO A 53 -8.10 -25.52 7.13
N ASP A 54 -8.63 -26.74 6.96
CA ASP A 54 -10.05 -27.08 7.07
C ASP A 54 -10.68 -26.18 8.12
N PRO A 55 -11.60 -25.24 7.75
CA PRO A 55 -11.85 -23.97 8.43
C PRO A 55 -11.83 -24.24 9.91
N SER A 56 -10.65 -23.99 10.48
CA SER A 56 -10.37 -24.65 11.72
C SER A 56 -11.39 -24.07 12.67
N ASN A 57 -12.15 -24.94 13.31
CA ASN A 57 -12.78 -24.64 14.59
C ASN A 57 -11.69 -24.30 15.65
N MET A 58 -10.53 -23.76 15.25
CA MET A 58 -9.59 -23.05 16.11
C MET A 58 -10.44 -21.95 16.73
N PRO A 59 -10.78 -22.10 18.02
CA PRO A 59 -11.56 -21.08 18.69
C PRO A 59 -10.79 -19.78 18.54
N PHE A 60 -11.49 -18.69 18.22
CA PHE A 60 -10.93 -17.35 18.32
C PHE A 60 -10.16 -17.26 19.63
N ASN A 61 -8.84 -17.12 19.52
CA ASN A 61 -7.96 -17.10 20.67
C ASN A 61 -7.13 -15.83 20.59
N ILE A 62 -7.25 -15.00 21.63
CA ILE A 62 -6.42 -13.81 21.77
C ILE A 62 -5.05 -14.31 22.22
N ASP A 63 -4.14 -14.46 21.27
CA ASP A 63 -2.78 -14.88 21.55
C ASP A 63 -1.82 -13.68 21.58
N PHE A 64 -0.56 -13.97 21.88
CA PHE A 64 0.49 -12.95 21.95
C PHE A 64 0.73 -12.28 20.59
N GLN A 65 0.55 -13.02 19.49
CA GLN A 65 0.78 -12.51 18.13
C GLN A 65 -0.28 -11.47 17.76
N MET A 66 -1.55 -11.76 18.01
CA MET A 66 -2.66 -10.83 17.79
C MET A 66 -2.46 -9.57 18.64
N ILE A 67 -2.17 -9.72 19.94
CA ILE A 67 -1.95 -8.57 20.84
C ILE A 67 -0.78 -7.70 20.34
N PHE A 68 0.34 -8.33 19.99
CA PHE A 68 1.52 -7.63 19.48
C PHE A 68 1.21 -6.87 18.19
N SER A 69 0.50 -7.50 17.25
CA SER A 69 0.17 -6.91 15.95
C SER A 69 -0.79 -5.73 16.08
N LEU A 70 -1.84 -5.87 16.91
CA LEU A 70 -2.75 -4.78 17.20
C LEU A 70 -2.08 -3.63 17.95
N PHE A 71 -1.15 -3.93 18.87
CA PHE A 71 -0.37 -2.91 19.56
C PHE A 71 0.58 -2.17 18.61
N TYR A 72 1.22 -2.88 17.68
CA TYR A 72 2.06 -2.28 16.65
C TYR A 72 1.24 -1.35 15.74
N PHE A 73 0.08 -1.81 15.26
CA PHE A 73 -0.83 -0.98 14.48
C PHE A 73 -1.31 0.26 15.27
N LEU A 74 -1.61 0.09 16.57
CA LEU A 74 -1.98 1.20 17.44
C LEU A 74 -0.86 2.25 17.54
N ILE A 75 0.41 1.83 17.64
CA ILE A 75 1.54 2.78 17.63
C ILE A 75 1.60 3.54 16.31
N ILE A 76 1.50 2.84 15.17
CA ILE A 76 1.49 3.47 13.85
C ILE A 76 0.34 4.49 13.74
N PHE A 77 -0.83 4.18 14.30
CA PHE A 77 -1.97 5.08 14.31
C PHE A 77 -1.80 6.29 15.25
N LEU A 78 -1.20 6.09 16.44
CA LEU A 78 -1.05 7.15 17.44
C LEU A 78 0.01 8.19 17.06
N ILE A 79 1.05 7.82 16.30
CA ILE A 79 2.10 8.75 15.86
C ILE A 79 1.52 9.93 15.04
N PRO A 80 0.76 9.71 13.95
CA PRO A 80 0.10 10.76 13.19
C PRO A 80 -0.88 11.57 14.02
N VAL A 81 -1.64 10.94 14.93
CA VAL A 81 -2.56 11.64 15.82
C VAL A 81 -1.78 12.61 16.72
N PHE A 82 -0.71 12.15 17.35
CA PHE A 82 0.16 12.98 18.19
C PHE A 82 0.78 14.13 17.39
N LEU A 83 1.42 13.82 16.25
CA LEU A 83 2.10 14.82 15.42
C LEU A 83 1.13 15.84 14.82
N THR A 84 -0.08 15.43 14.44
CA THR A 84 -1.12 16.35 13.96
C THR A 84 -1.53 17.34 15.05
N ASN A 85 -1.72 16.87 16.29
CA ASN A 85 -2.10 17.75 17.39
C ASN A 85 -0.94 18.68 17.83
N TYR A 86 0.29 18.21 17.71
CA TYR A 86 1.48 18.99 18.05
C TYR A 86 1.82 20.04 16.99
N LEU A 87 1.89 19.65 15.71
CA LEU A 87 2.33 20.51 14.61
C LEU A 87 1.20 21.38 14.04
N LEU A 88 -0.04 20.90 14.06
CA LEU A 88 -1.22 21.62 13.57
C LEU A 88 -2.32 21.69 14.65
N PRO A 89 -2.14 22.52 15.71
CA PRO A 89 -3.11 22.64 16.79
C PRO A 89 -4.51 23.02 16.30
N ALA A 90 -5.53 22.42 16.92
CA ALA A 90 -6.94 22.64 16.56
C ALA A 90 -7.42 24.09 16.74
N THR A 91 -6.73 24.87 17.58
CA THR A 91 -7.04 26.28 17.85
C THR A 91 -6.65 27.21 16.71
N SER A 92 -5.70 26.82 15.86
CA SER A 92 -5.12 27.65 14.81
C SER A 92 -5.24 27.08 13.40
N HIS A 93 -5.62 25.81 13.25
CA HIS A 93 -5.65 25.12 11.96
C HIS A 93 -7.02 24.51 11.62
N PRO A 94 -7.49 24.65 10.36
CA PRO A 94 -8.74 24.04 9.91
C PRO A 94 -8.74 22.52 10.08
N ARG A 95 -9.90 21.94 10.41
CA ARG A 95 -10.06 20.48 10.55
C ARG A 95 -9.64 19.70 9.30
N ARG A 96 -9.92 20.24 8.11
CA ARG A 96 -9.55 19.62 6.84
C ARG A 96 -8.05 19.46 6.69
N ASP A 97 -7.29 20.53 6.90
CA ASP A 97 -5.83 20.54 6.73
C ASP A 97 -5.18 19.60 7.76
N ARG A 98 -5.71 19.59 9.00
CA ARG A 98 -5.28 18.65 10.05
C ARG A 98 -5.52 17.19 9.65
N PHE A 99 -6.70 16.89 9.11
CA PHE A 99 -7.04 15.54 8.66
C PHE A 99 -6.17 15.11 7.48
N LEU A 100 -6.00 15.97 6.47
CA LEU A 100 -5.13 15.69 5.32
C LEU A 100 -3.67 15.45 5.76
N PHE A 101 -3.15 16.26 6.69
CA PHE A 101 -1.80 16.06 7.23
C PHE A 101 -1.67 14.71 7.93
N GLY A 102 -2.60 14.41 8.85
CA GLY A 102 -2.58 13.21 9.67
C GLY A 102 -2.80 11.93 8.84
N TRP A 103 -3.73 11.95 7.88
CA TRP A 103 -3.99 10.82 6.99
C TRP A 103 -2.74 10.46 6.18
N HIS A 104 -2.16 11.42 5.45
CA HIS A 104 -1.00 11.12 4.59
C HIS A 104 0.25 10.77 5.40
N LEU A 105 0.35 11.22 6.67
CA LEU A 105 1.39 10.78 7.57
C LEU A 105 1.16 9.33 8.06
N PHE A 106 -0.08 8.98 8.38
CA PHE A 106 -0.46 7.61 8.73
C PHE A 106 -0.20 6.66 7.56
N ASP A 107 -0.66 7.04 6.38
CA ASP A 107 -0.49 6.32 5.12
C ASP A 107 1.00 6.07 4.80
N ALA A 108 1.84 7.12 4.90
CA ALA A 108 3.29 6.96 4.75
C ALA A 108 3.91 5.96 5.76
N LEU A 109 3.44 5.97 7.01
CA LEU A 109 3.93 5.04 8.04
C LEU A 109 3.44 3.60 7.80
N VAL A 110 2.28 3.41 7.21
CA VAL A 110 1.78 2.08 6.82
C VAL A 110 2.58 1.54 5.65
N HIS A 111 2.77 2.34 4.60
CA HIS A 111 3.59 1.95 3.46
C HIS A 111 5.02 1.59 3.88
N PHE A 112 5.73 2.45 4.62
CA PHE A 112 7.11 2.13 4.99
C PHE A 112 7.23 1.14 6.16
N GLY A 113 6.35 1.27 7.16
CA GLY A 113 6.45 0.54 8.42
C GLY A 113 5.74 -0.81 8.41
N MET A 114 4.74 -1.02 7.56
CA MET A 114 4.08 -2.32 7.42
C MET A 114 4.43 -2.95 6.09
N GLU A 115 3.99 -2.37 4.98
CA GLU A 115 4.14 -2.96 3.64
C GLU A 115 5.62 -3.13 3.25
N GLY A 116 6.47 -2.18 3.65
CA GLY A 116 7.92 -2.31 3.51
C GLY A 116 8.48 -3.52 4.26
N LEU A 117 7.95 -3.86 5.44
CA LEU A 117 8.32 -5.07 6.17
C LEU A 117 7.77 -6.34 5.48
N PHE A 118 6.59 -6.29 4.89
CA PHE A 118 6.06 -7.39 4.08
C PHE A 118 7.00 -7.72 2.93
N LEU A 119 7.37 -6.70 2.15
CA LEU A 119 8.32 -6.84 1.04
C LEU A 119 9.67 -7.37 1.53
N PHE A 120 10.18 -6.86 2.66
CA PHE A 120 11.39 -7.40 3.26
C PHE A 120 11.27 -8.90 3.53
N HIS A 121 10.15 -9.37 4.09
CA HIS A 121 9.99 -10.81 4.30
C HIS A 121 9.82 -11.60 2.99
N CYS A 122 9.15 -11.03 1.99
CA CYS A 122 9.01 -11.65 0.67
C CYS A 122 10.34 -11.85 -0.06
N PHE A 123 11.33 -10.97 0.14
CA PHE A 123 12.61 -11.10 -0.56
C PHE A 123 13.72 -11.74 0.29
N PHE A 124 13.62 -11.69 1.61
CA PHE A 124 14.74 -12.04 2.51
C PHE A 124 14.41 -13.12 3.55
N SER A 125 13.16 -13.59 3.65
CA SER A 125 12.78 -14.70 4.53
C SER A 125 12.35 -15.89 3.70
N TYR A 126 13.07 -17.02 3.83
CA TYR A 126 12.84 -18.17 2.99
C TYR A 126 13.19 -19.50 3.67
N ALA A 127 12.66 -20.59 3.11
CA ALA A 127 13.01 -21.96 3.48
C ALA A 127 13.39 -22.79 2.24
N PRO A 128 14.30 -23.77 2.37
CA PRO A 128 14.68 -24.63 1.25
C PRO A 128 13.67 -25.78 1.03
N ILE A 129 13.32 -26.00 -0.23
CA ILE A 129 12.41 -27.04 -0.75
C ILE A 129 13.07 -27.89 -1.83
N SER A 130 12.50 -29.07 -2.12
CA SER A 130 12.86 -29.81 -3.32
C SER A 130 12.26 -29.14 -4.57
N PRO A 131 12.97 -29.09 -5.71
CA PRO A 131 12.40 -28.60 -6.99
C PRO A 131 11.10 -29.28 -7.42
N SER A 132 10.86 -30.52 -6.98
CA SER A 132 9.63 -31.27 -7.24
C SER A 132 8.43 -30.77 -6.43
N GLU A 133 8.68 -30.07 -5.32
CA GLU A 133 7.68 -29.48 -4.44
C GLU A 133 7.32 -28.05 -4.85
N SER A 134 8.10 -27.44 -5.75
CA SER A 134 7.88 -26.09 -6.25
C SER A 134 6.66 -26.03 -7.17
N ARG A 135 5.77 -25.06 -6.91
CA ARG A 135 4.53 -24.81 -7.65
C ARG A 135 4.59 -23.44 -8.34
N ASP A 136 3.92 -23.36 -9.48
CA ASP A 136 3.75 -22.11 -10.18
C ASP A 136 2.71 -21.21 -9.47
N PRO A 137 2.89 -19.87 -9.52
CA PRO A 137 4.01 -19.17 -10.12
C PRO A 137 5.29 -19.25 -9.27
N VAL A 138 6.41 -19.66 -9.87
CA VAL A 138 7.69 -19.74 -9.15
C VAL A 138 8.22 -18.32 -8.89
N PHE A 139 8.08 -17.87 -7.64
CA PHE A 139 8.65 -16.60 -7.22
C PHE A 139 10.16 -16.62 -7.41
N LEU A 140 10.66 -15.53 -7.98
CA LEU A 140 12.05 -15.41 -8.37
C LEU A 140 12.62 -16.51 -9.30
N GLY A 141 11.79 -17.30 -9.99
CA GLY A 141 12.30 -18.44 -10.77
C GLY A 141 13.21 -19.38 -9.95
N ASP A 142 13.13 -19.30 -8.62
CA ASP A 142 13.91 -20.10 -7.68
C ASP A 142 13.04 -21.28 -7.26
N LYS A 143 13.40 -22.47 -7.75
CA LYS A 143 12.66 -23.71 -7.45
C LYS A 143 13.16 -24.40 -6.19
N ASP A 144 14.28 -23.94 -5.64
CA ASP A 144 14.93 -24.54 -4.48
C ASP A 144 14.46 -23.87 -3.17
N HIS A 145 13.75 -22.75 -3.26
CA HIS A 145 13.29 -21.97 -2.11
C HIS A 145 11.83 -21.53 -2.19
N VAL A 146 11.31 -21.21 -1.02
CA VAL A 146 10.01 -20.58 -0.81
C VAL A 146 10.17 -19.36 0.07
N TYR A 147 9.42 -18.30 -0.20
CA TYR A 147 9.66 -16.98 0.39
C TYR A 147 8.42 -16.42 1.08
N GLY A 148 8.63 -15.52 2.05
CA GLY A 148 7.57 -14.84 2.76
C GLY A 148 7.75 -14.81 4.27
N ALA A 149 6.85 -14.10 4.94
CA ALA A 149 6.87 -13.93 6.39
C ALA A 149 6.76 -15.27 7.13
N THR A 150 6.02 -16.23 6.59
CA THR A 150 5.85 -17.59 7.16
C THR A 150 7.17 -18.27 7.52
N TYR A 151 8.26 -17.95 6.80
CA TYR A 151 9.57 -18.57 6.99
C TYR A 151 10.49 -17.78 7.94
N SER A 152 9.95 -16.84 8.72
CA SER A 152 10.69 -16.05 9.71
C SER A 152 9.97 -16.01 11.05
N ASN A 153 10.73 -16.15 12.14
CA ASN A 153 10.25 -15.99 13.52
C ASN A 153 10.45 -14.57 14.08
N SER A 154 10.93 -13.63 13.24
CA SER A 154 11.18 -12.26 13.68
C SER A 154 9.89 -11.55 14.13
N PRO A 155 9.98 -10.56 15.03
CA PRO A 155 8.79 -9.81 15.46
C PRO A 155 8.03 -9.16 14.29
N THR A 156 8.72 -8.71 13.25
CA THR A 156 8.12 -8.10 12.06
C THR A 156 7.43 -9.13 11.16
N ALA A 157 7.90 -10.38 11.13
CA ALA A 157 7.21 -11.46 10.43
C ALA A 157 5.90 -11.85 11.11
N LYS A 158 5.84 -11.79 12.44
CA LYS A 158 4.62 -12.10 13.21
C LYS A 158 3.45 -11.16 12.90
N LEU A 159 3.73 -9.91 12.51
CA LEU A 159 2.71 -8.98 12.01
C LEU A 159 2.00 -9.56 10.78
N TRP A 160 2.78 -10.15 9.89
CA TRP A 160 2.29 -10.74 8.65
C TRP A 160 1.75 -12.14 8.84
N HIS A 161 2.22 -12.90 9.82
CA HIS A 161 1.55 -14.14 10.26
C HIS A 161 0.12 -13.86 10.73
N GLU A 162 -0.09 -12.75 11.44
CA GLU A 162 -1.41 -12.34 11.92
C GLU A 162 -2.32 -11.92 10.77
N TYR A 163 -1.84 -11.06 9.88
CA TYR A 163 -2.63 -10.65 8.72
C TYR A 163 -2.89 -11.82 7.75
N ALA A 164 -1.97 -12.78 7.67
CA ALA A 164 -2.13 -14.00 6.88
C ALA A 164 -3.27 -14.91 7.38
N GLN A 165 -3.73 -14.76 8.63
CA GLN A 165 -4.96 -15.43 9.08
C GLN A 165 -6.21 -14.88 8.37
N ALA A 166 -6.16 -13.64 7.87
CA ALA A 166 -7.24 -13.01 7.14
C ALA A 166 -7.10 -13.16 5.62
N ASP A 167 -5.88 -13.04 5.11
CA ASP A 167 -5.53 -13.21 3.69
C ASP A 167 -4.19 -13.93 3.58
N HIS A 168 -4.23 -15.23 3.31
CA HIS A 168 -3.04 -16.07 3.41
C HIS A 168 -1.91 -15.70 2.43
N ARG A 169 -2.22 -14.92 1.38
CA ARG A 169 -1.24 -14.48 0.37
C ARG A 169 -0.15 -13.61 1.00
N TRP A 170 -0.46 -12.95 2.11
CA TRP A 170 0.46 -12.09 2.87
C TRP A 170 1.44 -12.86 3.77
N GLY A 171 1.24 -14.16 3.94
CA GLY A 171 2.22 -15.03 4.60
C GLY A 171 3.33 -15.48 3.65
N GLY A 172 3.00 -15.61 2.36
CA GLY A 172 3.90 -16.06 1.30
C GLY A 172 4.37 -14.91 0.41
N ALA A 173 4.96 -15.27 -0.74
CA ALA A 173 5.45 -14.32 -1.74
C ALA A 173 4.55 -14.30 -2.99
N ASP A 174 3.28 -13.90 -2.82
CA ASP A 174 2.34 -13.76 -3.94
C ASP A 174 2.82 -12.67 -4.92
N PRO A 175 3.09 -12.99 -6.20
CA PRO A 175 3.63 -12.02 -7.14
C PRO A 175 2.71 -10.83 -7.43
N THR A 176 1.39 -11.01 -7.33
CA THR A 176 0.42 -9.94 -7.57
C THR A 176 0.46 -8.95 -6.42
N ILE A 177 0.38 -9.44 -5.18
CA ILE A 177 0.47 -8.61 -3.98
C ILE A 177 1.84 -7.91 -3.94
N ILE A 178 2.95 -8.63 -4.12
CA ILE A 178 4.29 -8.03 -4.16
C ILE A 178 4.40 -6.92 -5.21
N SER A 179 3.81 -7.10 -6.40
CA SER A 179 3.84 -6.09 -7.46
C SER A 179 3.10 -4.82 -7.07
N ILE A 180 1.96 -4.95 -6.37
CA ILE A 180 1.21 -3.81 -5.82
C ILE A 180 2.05 -3.14 -4.74
N GLU A 181 2.55 -3.92 -3.78
CA GLU A 181 3.26 -3.41 -2.61
C GLU A 181 4.59 -2.74 -2.97
N LEU A 182 5.30 -3.20 -4.00
CA LEU A 182 6.48 -2.49 -4.51
C LEU A 182 6.15 -1.07 -4.96
N ILE A 183 5.00 -0.87 -5.59
CA ILE A 183 4.56 0.45 -6.05
C ILE A 183 4.08 1.29 -4.87
N THR A 184 3.30 0.73 -3.94
CA THR A 184 2.80 1.47 -2.77
C THR A 184 3.94 1.88 -1.84
N VAL A 185 4.93 1.01 -1.59
CA VAL A 185 6.07 1.35 -0.72
C VAL A 185 6.96 2.41 -1.36
N ILE A 186 7.36 2.22 -2.63
CA ILE A 186 8.30 3.14 -3.29
C ILE A 186 7.62 4.45 -3.67
N PHE A 187 6.48 4.40 -4.35
CA PHE A 187 5.81 5.59 -4.86
C PHE A 187 4.74 6.11 -3.91
N GLY A 188 3.93 5.23 -3.33
CA GLY A 188 2.87 5.61 -2.37
C GLY A 188 3.47 6.27 -1.12
N GLY A 189 4.34 5.57 -0.39
CA GLY A 189 4.98 6.06 0.84
C GLY A 189 5.73 7.39 0.66
N ILE A 190 6.50 7.53 -0.43
CA ILE A 190 7.20 8.78 -0.74
C ILE A 190 6.18 9.90 -1.03
N THR A 191 5.16 9.61 -1.84
CA THR A 191 4.14 10.60 -2.21
C THR A 191 3.33 11.05 -0.99
N ALA A 192 2.89 10.11 -0.15
CA ALA A 192 2.18 10.37 1.09
C ALA A 192 3.02 11.26 2.04
N SER A 193 4.31 10.96 2.19
CA SER A 193 5.26 11.77 2.98
C SER A 193 5.38 13.20 2.44
N LEU A 194 5.53 13.35 1.11
CA LEU A 194 5.61 14.65 0.45
C LEU A 194 4.31 15.45 0.60
N ILE A 195 3.17 14.79 0.46
CA ILE A 195 1.86 15.43 0.64
C ILE A 195 1.71 15.90 2.08
N SER A 196 1.99 15.06 3.08
CA SER A 196 1.93 15.45 4.49
C SER A 196 2.81 16.67 4.77
N TYR A 197 4.05 16.66 4.26
CA TYR A 197 4.96 17.81 4.35
C TYR A 197 4.40 19.07 3.67
N TRP A 198 3.79 18.95 2.48
CA TRP A 198 3.20 20.10 1.78
C TRP A 198 1.94 20.63 2.46
N VAL A 199 1.12 19.77 3.06
CA VAL A 199 -0.02 20.20 3.88
C VAL A 199 0.46 21.03 5.06
N TYR A 200 1.51 20.57 5.76
CA TYR A 200 2.14 21.33 6.84
C TYR A 200 2.66 22.69 6.34
N GLN A 201 3.41 22.71 5.24
CA GLN A 201 3.93 23.96 4.67
C GLN A 201 2.82 24.92 4.22
N ALA A 202 1.76 24.43 3.58
CA ALA A 202 0.61 25.23 3.17
C ALA A 202 -0.20 25.78 4.36
N SER A 203 -0.06 25.14 5.53
CA SER A 203 -0.70 25.54 6.78
C SER A 203 0.07 26.63 7.53
N CYS A 204 1.41 26.65 7.42
CA CYS A 204 2.27 27.54 8.20
C CYS A 204 2.84 28.75 7.43
N ARG A 205 2.66 28.84 6.10
CA ARG A 205 3.31 29.87 5.26
C ARG A 205 2.40 31.03 4.84
N GLN A 206 3.04 32.11 4.37
CA GLN A 206 2.38 33.30 3.83
C GLN A 206 1.54 32.99 2.56
N PRO A 207 0.51 33.80 2.25
CA PRO A 207 -0.47 33.49 1.20
C PRO A 207 0.12 33.23 -0.20
N ARG A 208 1.18 33.93 -0.60
CA ARG A 208 1.75 33.79 -1.95
C ARG A 208 2.50 32.48 -2.16
N GLU A 209 3.21 31.99 -1.15
CA GLU A 209 3.91 30.69 -1.19
C GLU A 209 2.94 29.51 -1.06
N LYS A 210 1.85 29.72 -0.32
CA LYS A 210 0.79 28.73 -0.11
C LYS A 210 0.16 28.25 -1.42
N GLU A 211 -0.13 29.16 -2.35
CA GLU A 211 -0.81 28.80 -3.61
C GLU A 211 0.06 27.96 -4.54
N ALA A 212 1.37 28.22 -4.60
CA ALA A 212 2.30 27.39 -5.38
C ALA A 212 2.41 25.96 -4.81
N ILE A 213 2.34 25.82 -3.48
CA ILE A 213 2.38 24.51 -2.81
C ILE A 213 1.08 23.74 -3.03
N LYS A 214 -0.08 24.41 -2.92
CA LYS A 214 -1.39 23.79 -3.09
C LYS A 214 -1.57 23.11 -4.44
N GLY A 215 -1.08 23.72 -5.52
CA GLY A 215 -1.22 23.15 -6.87
C GLY A 215 -0.58 21.75 -6.98
N LYS A 216 0.70 21.64 -6.61
CA LYS A 216 1.41 20.34 -6.61
C LYS A 216 0.87 19.37 -5.56
N MET A 217 0.44 19.87 -4.41
CA MET A 217 -0.13 19.07 -3.32
C MET A 217 -1.42 18.37 -3.77
N TRP A 218 -2.40 19.11 -4.29
CA TRP A 218 -3.67 18.54 -4.75
C TRP A 218 -3.49 17.62 -5.95
N PHE A 219 -2.58 17.96 -6.87
CA PHE A 219 -2.24 17.07 -7.99
C PHE A 219 -1.73 15.71 -7.48
N MET A 220 -0.76 15.70 -6.56
CA MET A 220 -0.23 14.45 -6.02
C MET A 220 -1.25 13.70 -5.15
N MET A 221 -2.12 14.41 -4.41
CA MET A 221 -3.24 13.78 -3.69
C MET A 221 -4.19 13.04 -4.65
N ILE A 222 -4.49 13.60 -5.82
CA ILE A 222 -5.31 12.92 -6.84
C ILE A 222 -4.62 11.66 -7.35
N VAL A 223 -3.33 11.76 -7.68
CA VAL A 223 -2.53 10.64 -8.18
C VAL A 223 -2.49 9.50 -7.16
N LEU A 224 -2.13 9.82 -5.91
CA LEU A 224 -2.04 8.84 -4.83
C LEU A 224 -3.40 8.21 -4.54
N ALA A 225 -4.45 9.02 -4.34
CA ALA A 225 -5.79 8.52 -4.03
C ALA A 225 -6.36 7.60 -5.12
N THR A 226 -6.07 7.89 -6.38
CA THR A 226 -6.47 7.03 -7.49
C THR A 226 -5.70 5.70 -7.48
N ALA A 227 -4.38 5.76 -7.22
CA ALA A 227 -3.54 4.58 -7.15
C ALA A 227 -3.91 3.67 -5.97
N GLU A 228 -4.23 4.22 -4.81
CA GLU A 228 -4.67 3.47 -3.62
C GLU A 228 -5.99 2.72 -3.88
N ILE A 229 -6.98 3.40 -4.45
CA ILE A 229 -8.26 2.75 -4.83
C ILE A 229 -8.00 1.63 -5.83
N TYR A 230 -7.20 1.90 -6.88
CA TYR A 230 -6.86 0.89 -7.87
C TYR A 230 -6.11 -0.30 -7.27
N GLY A 231 -5.15 -0.04 -6.38
CA GLY A 231 -4.40 -1.06 -5.66
C GLY A 231 -5.31 -1.96 -4.83
N GLY A 232 -6.22 -1.36 -4.04
CA GLY A 232 -7.22 -2.11 -3.28
C GLY A 232 -8.12 -2.97 -4.18
N PHE A 233 -8.54 -2.45 -5.33
CA PHE A 233 -9.26 -3.25 -6.32
C PHE A 233 -8.41 -4.43 -6.83
N MET A 234 -7.13 -4.22 -7.14
CA MET A 234 -6.26 -5.28 -7.62
C MET A 234 -5.88 -6.32 -6.54
N THR A 235 -5.94 -5.96 -5.26
CA THR A 235 -5.76 -6.89 -4.15
C THR A 235 -6.94 -7.86 -4.01
N PHE A 236 -8.17 -7.36 -4.14
CA PHE A 236 -9.38 -8.14 -3.81
C PHE A 236 -10.15 -8.65 -5.03
N LEU A 237 -10.19 -7.93 -6.16
CA LEU A 237 -10.97 -8.33 -7.32
C LEU A 237 -10.51 -9.66 -7.94
N PRO A 238 -9.20 -9.94 -8.12
CA PRO A 238 -8.76 -11.25 -8.59
C PRO A 238 -9.26 -12.38 -7.67
N GLU A 239 -9.20 -12.16 -6.36
CA GLU A 239 -9.63 -13.12 -5.35
C GLU A 239 -11.13 -13.38 -5.39
N MET A 240 -11.93 -12.32 -5.56
CA MET A 240 -13.37 -12.44 -5.77
C MET A 240 -13.72 -13.21 -7.05
N LEU A 241 -12.93 -13.05 -8.11
CA LEU A 241 -13.11 -13.76 -9.37
C LEU A 241 -12.70 -15.23 -9.29
N THR A 242 -11.82 -15.60 -8.38
CA THR A 242 -11.37 -16.98 -8.14
C THR A 242 -12.08 -17.67 -6.97
N GLY A 243 -13.05 -17.02 -6.35
CA GLY A 243 -13.93 -17.62 -5.34
C GLY A 243 -13.51 -17.40 -3.88
N ASN A 244 -12.68 -16.39 -3.60
CA ASN A 244 -12.19 -16.04 -2.26
C ASN A 244 -11.44 -17.16 -1.53
N THR A 245 -10.73 -18.01 -2.28
CA THR A 245 -9.83 -19.04 -1.79
C THR A 245 -8.78 -18.56 -0.78
N ALA A 246 -8.35 -17.30 -0.86
CA ALA A 246 -7.34 -16.73 0.03
C ALA A 246 -7.89 -16.06 1.30
N LEU A 247 -9.15 -15.61 1.26
CA LEU A 247 -9.72 -14.78 2.30
C LEU A 247 -10.47 -15.63 3.31
N ALA A 248 -10.26 -15.35 4.60
CA ALA A 248 -10.98 -16.01 5.69
C ALA A 248 -12.43 -15.50 5.84
N THR A 249 -13.26 -15.72 4.80
CA THR A 249 -14.62 -15.17 4.69
C THR A 249 -15.60 -15.65 5.78
N ASP A 250 -15.35 -16.80 6.39
CA ASP A 250 -16.18 -17.38 7.44
C ASP A 250 -15.88 -16.82 8.86
N SER A 251 -14.79 -16.07 9.02
CA SER A 251 -14.41 -15.47 10.31
C SER A 251 -14.88 -14.03 10.41
N PHE A 252 -15.75 -13.71 11.37
CA PHE A 252 -16.20 -12.33 11.59
C PHE A 252 -15.01 -11.38 11.87
N LEU A 253 -14.07 -11.79 12.72
CA LEU A 253 -12.92 -10.94 13.06
C LEU A 253 -12.03 -10.71 11.83
N TYR A 254 -11.57 -11.78 11.18
CA TYR A 254 -10.61 -11.65 10.09
C TYR A 254 -11.27 -11.06 8.84
N PHE A 255 -12.49 -11.46 8.51
CA PHE A 255 -13.17 -10.89 7.37
C PHE A 255 -13.63 -9.44 7.61
N VAL A 256 -14.33 -9.15 8.71
CA VAL A 256 -14.92 -7.82 8.90
C VAL A 256 -13.86 -6.81 9.38
N LEU A 257 -13.08 -7.14 10.40
CA LEU A 257 -12.11 -6.17 10.93
C LEU A 257 -10.87 -6.05 10.03
N TYR A 258 -10.23 -7.17 9.68
CA TYR A 258 -8.97 -7.13 8.95
C TYR A 258 -9.18 -6.85 7.46
N ILE A 259 -10.10 -7.56 6.81
CA ILE A 259 -10.36 -7.34 5.38
C ILE A 259 -11.22 -6.09 5.16
N VAL A 260 -12.46 -6.07 5.64
CA VAL A 260 -13.40 -4.99 5.28
C VAL A 260 -13.04 -3.63 5.90
N ILE A 261 -12.77 -3.57 7.20
CA ILE A 261 -12.57 -2.28 7.89
C ILE A 261 -11.20 -1.68 7.53
N PHE A 262 -10.10 -2.41 7.70
CA PHE A 262 -8.77 -1.83 7.45
C PHE A 262 -8.60 -1.42 5.98
N ASN A 263 -9.00 -2.26 5.03
CA ASN A 263 -8.89 -1.90 3.61
C ASN A 263 -9.96 -0.89 3.17
N GLY A 264 -11.14 -0.90 3.81
CA GLY A 264 -12.18 0.10 3.56
C GLY A 264 -11.73 1.54 3.81
N LEU A 265 -10.74 1.76 4.70
CA LEU A 265 -10.14 3.07 4.92
C LEU A 265 -9.44 3.61 3.66
N TRP A 266 -8.70 2.75 2.94
CA TRP A 266 -8.04 3.07 1.66
C TRP A 266 -9.00 3.17 0.46
N VAL A 267 -10.31 3.00 0.70
CA VAL A 267 -11.35 3.33 -0.29
C VAL A 267 -12.05 4.64 0.09
N VAL A 268 -12.51 4.73 1.34
CA VAL A 268 -13.34 5.85 1.80
C VAL A 268 -12.54 7.15 1.88
N VAL A 269 -11.34 7.12 2.47
CA VAL A 269 -10.55 8.34 2.64
C VAL A 269 -10.02 8.85 1.29
N PRO A 270 -9.44 7.99 0.41
CA PRO A 270 -9.05 8.41 -0.93
C PRO A 270 -10.22 8.92 -1.77
N GLY A 271 -11.39 8.27 -1.69
CA GLY A 271 -12.62 8.74 -2.34
C GLY A 271 -13.05 10.14 -1.87
N TRP A 272 -12.96 10.41 -0.57
CA TRP A 272 -13.20 11.75 -0.02
C TRP A 272 -12.15 12.77 -0.47
N ILE A 273 -10.86 12.39 -0.52
CA ILE A 273 -9.78 13.26 -1.02
C ILE A 273 -10.02 13.65 -2.47
N LEU A 274 -10.41 12.72 -3.34
CA LEU A 274 -10.75 13.00 -4.73
C LEU A 274 -11.93 13.97 -4.84
N TRP A 275 -12.94 13.82 -3.98
CA TRP A 275 -14.07 14.75 -3.92
C TRP A 275 -13.65 16.16 -3.45
N GLU A 276 -12.78 16.27 -2.43
CA GLU A 276 -12.21 17.56 -2.01
C GLU A 276 -11.37 18.21 -3.12
N ALA A 277 -10.53 17.42 -3.79
CA ALA A 277 -9.70 17.90 -4.89
C ALA A 277 -10.55 18.42 -6.06
N TRP A 278 -11.65 17.73 -6.39
CA TRP A 278 -12.62 18.18 -7.39
C TRP A 278 -13.22 19.56 -7.05
N LYS A 279 -13.59 19.80 -5.78
CA LYS A 279 -14.11 21.09 -5.33
C LYS A 279 -13.07 22.21 -5.45
N GLU A 280 -11.82 21.94 -5.07
CA GLU A 280 -10.71 22.90 -5.16
C GLU A 280 -10.38 23.24 -6.63
N PHE A 281 -10.41 22.25 -7.51
CA PHE A 281 -10.17 22.42 -8.93
C PHE A 281 -11.28 23.27 -9.57
N THR A 282 -12.55 22.87 -9.41
CA THR A 282 -13.70 23.59 -9.97
C THR A 282 -13.86 25.01 -9.39
N GLY A 283 -13.59 25.19 -8.09
CA GLY A 283 -13.55 26.50 -7.45
C GLY A 283 -12.52 27.43 -8.10
N SER A 284 -11.33 26.91 -8.39
CA SER A 284 -10.25 27.66 -9.02
C SER A 284 -10.61 28.12 -10.44
N PHE A 285 -11.26 27.27 -11.26
CA PHE A 285 -11.75 27.68 -12.60
C PHE A 285 -12.78 28.81 -12.54
N ASN A 286 -13.70 28.76 -11.57
CA ASN A 286 -14.70 29.80 -11.41
C ASN A 286 -14.08 31.15 -11.05
N VAL A 287 -13.04 31.15 -10.21
CA VAL A 287 -12.28 32.36 -9.88
C VAL A 287 -11.54 32.91 -11.11
N ILE A 288 -10.83 32.04 -11.85
CA ILE A 288 -10.11 32.43 -13.07
C ILE A 288 -11.07 33.01 -14.11
N LYS A 289 -12.23 32.38 -14.32
CA LYS A 289 -13.26 32.86 -15.24
C LYS A 289 -13.76 34.25 -14.83
N LYS A 290 -14.09 34.45 -13.55
CA LYS A 290 -14.54 35.75 -13.03
C LYS A 290 -13.49 36.84 -13.18
N GLN A 291 -12.22 36.52 -12.94
CA GLN A 291 -11.11 37.46 -13.14
C GLN A 291 -10.94 37.83 -14.62
N ARG A 292 -11.06 36.85 -15.54
CA ARG A 292 -11.03 37.08 -16.99
C ARG A 292 -12.20 37.96 -17.45
N ASP A 293 -13.41 37.68 -16.97
CA ASP A 293 -14.60 38.43 -17.36
C ASP A 293 -14.53 39.89 -16.85
N ASN A 294 -14.01 40.10 -15.63
CA ASN A 294 -13.81 41.44 -15.05
C ASN A 294 -12.65 42.24 -15.69
N SER A 295 -11.69 41.56 -16.33
CA SER A 295 -10.57 42.21 -17.02
C SER A 295 -10.83 42.47 -18.51
N SER A 296 -11.97 42.00 -19.04
CA SER A 296 -12.37 42.21 -20.43
C SER A 296 -12.67 43.70 -20.73
N PRO A 297 -12.16 44.28 -21.83
CA PRO A 297 -12.30 45.71 -22.14
C PRO A 297 -13.74 46.23 -22.26
N ARG A 298 -14.73 45.36 -22.50
CA ARG A 298 -16.14 45.74 -22.63
C ARG A 298 -16.72 46.40 -21.38
N HIS A 299 -16.13 46.19 -20.21
CA HIS A 299 -16.62 46.79 -18.96
C HIS A 299 -15.97 48.13 -18.60
N LYS A 300 -14.89 48.54 -19.29
CA LYS A 300 -14.17 49.81 -19.03
C LYS A 300 -14.66 51.01 -19.86
N LEU A 301 -15.49 50.79 -20.88
CA LEU A 301 -16.04 51.84 -21.75
C LEU A 301 -17.48 52.25 -21.39
N GLY A 302 -18.00 51.78 -20.25
CA GLY A 302 -19.36 52.06 -19.77
C GLY A 302 -19.39 52.79 -18.43
N ARG A 303 -18.65 53.90 -18.31
CA ARG A 303 -18.87 54.97 -17.32
C ARG A 303 -18.47 56.30 -17.92
#